data_AF-A0A5A9X5Y5-F1
#
_entry.id   AF-A0A5A9X5Y5-F1
#
_cell.length_a   1.000
_cell.length_b   1.000
_cell.length_c   1.000
_cell.angle_alpha   90.00
_cell.angle_beta   90.00
_cell.angle_gamma   90.00
#
_symmetry.space_group_name_H-M   'P 1'
#
loop_
_entity.id
_entity.type
_entity.pdbx_description
1 polymer ?
#
loop_
_entity_poly.entity_id
_entity_poly.type
_entity_poly.pdbx_seq_one_letter_code
_entity_poly.pdbx_strand_id
1 'polypeptide(L)' 'MSTITITLNGQPHTVSAGVSLADALRALVPDVDNADAPIATAVNGKHVARQARADHALNDQDAITTFEPITGG' A
#
# COMPACT_ATOMS: atom_id res chain seq x y z
N MET A 1 7.94 -15.87 -13.13
CA MET A 1 7.02 -14.91 -12.49
C MET A 1 7.58 -13.53 -12.75
N SER A 2 6.79 -12.62 -13.32
CA SER A 2 7.26 -11.24 -13.57
C SER A 2 7.14 -10.42 -12.29
N THR A 3 8.09 -9.52 -12.08
CA THR A 3 8.09 -8.57 -10.96
C THR A 3 7.94 -7.15 -11.46
N ILE A 4 7.40 -6.28 -10.61
CA ILE A 4 7.26 -4.85 -10.84
C ILE A 4 7.95 -4.09 -9.71
N THR A 5 8.35 -2.86 -9.99
CA THR A 5 8.95 -1.94 -9.01
C THR A 5 7.91 -0.92 -8.59
N ILE A 6 7.55 -0.91 -7.32
CA ILE A 6 6.70 0.10 -6.71
C ILE A 6 7.52 0.98 -5.77
N THR A 7 6.99 2.12 -5.37
CA THR A 7 7.62 2.98 -4.35
C THR A 7 6.69 3.08 -3.16
N LEU A 8 7.12 2.72 -1.96
CA LEU A 8 6.36 2.86 -0.72
C LEU A 8 7.01 3.96 0.14
N ASN A 9 6.29 5.04 0.43
CA ASN A 9 6.79 6.18 1.21
C ASN A 9 8.14 6.73 0.71
N GLY A 10 8.35 6.71 -0.61
CA GLY A 10 9.59 7.14 -1.25
C GLY A 10 10.70 6.07 -1.32
N GLN A 11 10.48 4.87 -0.78
CA GLN A 11 11.42 3.75 -0.89
C GLN A 11 11.01 2.76 -1.99
N PRO A 12 11.90 2.40 -2.93
CA PRO A 12 11.57 1.44 -3.97
C PRO A 12 11.51 0.00 -3.42
N HIS A 13 10.51 -0.76 -3.86
CA HIS A 13 10.34 -2.18 -3.54
C HIS A 13 9.96 -2.97 -4.78
N THR A 14 10.48 -4.20 -4.85
CA THR A 14 10.13 -5.14 -5.93
C THR A 14 9.08 -6.11 -5.42
N VAL A 15 7.96 -6.20 -6.13
CA VAL A 15 6.84 -7.11 -5.81
C VAL A 15 6.44 -7.93 -7.03
N SER A 16 5.63 -8.96 -6.83
CA SER A 16 5.10 -9.75 -7.95
C SER A 16 4.15 -8.90 -8.80
N ALA A 17 4.25 -9.01 -10.12
CA ALA A 17 3.34 -8.35 -11.03
C ALA A 17 1.89 -8.81 -10.79
N GLY A 18 0.95 -7.86 -10.75
CA GLY A 18 -0.47 -8.15 -10.52
C GLY A 18 -0.83 -8.43 -9.05
N VAL A 19 0.09 -8.23 -8.11
CA VAL A 19 -0.23 -8.29 -6.67
C VAL A 19 -1.23 -7.19 -6.29
N SER A 20 -2.10 -7.49 -5.34
CA SER A 20 -3.01 -6.49 -4.79
C SER A 20 -2.26 -5.51 -3.87
N LEU A 21 -2.79 -4.31 -3.70
CA LEU A 21 -2.30 -3.34 -2.74
C LEU A 21 -2.36 -3.90 -1.31
N ALA A 22 -3.40 -4.66 -0.96
CA ALA A 22 -3.51 -5.30 0.35
C ALA A 22 -2.36 -6.29 0.62
N ASP A 23 -2.05 -7.15 -0.34
CA ASP A 23 -1.01 -8.17 -0.17
C ASP A 23 0.39 -7.54 -0.19
N ALA A 24 0.62 -6.53 -1.04
CA ALA A 24 1.87 -5.79 -1.04
C ALA A 24 2.10 -5.06 0.30
N LEU A 25 1.06 -4.42 0.84
CA LEU A 25 1.14 -3.79 2.15
C LEU A 25 1.36 -4.80 3.26
N ARG A 26 0.70 -5.96 3.24
CA ARG A 26 0.91 -7.02 4.25
C ARG A 26 2.36 -7.51 4.28
N ALA A 27 3.03 -7.51 3.13
CA ALA A 27 4.42 -7.91 3.02
C ALA A 27 5.41 -6.79 3.42
N LEU A 28 5.06 -5.51 3.20
CA LEU A 28 5.98 -4.38 3.31
C LEU A 28 5.75 -3.49 4.54
N VAL A 29 4.55 -3.51 5.11
CA VAL A 29 4.13 -2.67 6.23
C VAL A 29 3.76 -3.58 7.40
N PRO A 30 4.56 -3.59 8.48
CA PRO A 30 4.21 -4.25 9.72
C PRO A 30 2.86 -3.76 10.24
N ASP A 31 2.06 -4.65 10.82
CA ASP A 31 0.78 -4.33 11.46
C ASP A 31 -0.31 -3.70 10.56
N VAL A 32 -0.18 -3.76 9.23
CA VAL A 32 -1.20 -3.18 8.33
C VAL A 32 -2.58 -3.84 8.40
N ASP A 33 -2.62 -5.11 8.81
CA ASP A 33 -3.87 -5.84 9.04
C ASP A 33 -4.45 -5.58 10.44
N ASN A 34 -3.70 -4.94 11.34
CA ASN A 34 -4.19 -4.63 12.67
C ASN A 34 -5.43 -3.73 12.53
N ALA A 35 -6.58 -4.25 12.97
CA ALA A 35 -7.88 -3.60 12.79
C ALA A 35 -7.88 -2.20 13.42
N ASP A 36 -7.14 -2.05 14.52
CA ASP A 36 -7.06 -0.85 15.33
C ASP A 36 -5.98 0.14 14.85
N ALA A 37 -5.10 -0.26 13.92
CA ALA A 37 -4.11 0.63 13.33
C ALA A 37 -4.80 1.53 12.29
N PRO A 38 -4.90 2.85 12.51
CA PRO A 38 -5.53 3.75 11.57
C PRO A 38 -4.55 4.03 10.43
N ILE A 39 -4.35 3.12 9.49
CA ILE A 39 -3.46 3.37 8.36
C ILE A 39 -4.30 3.79 7.16
N ALA A 40 -4.10 5.01 6.68
CA ALA A 40 -4.63 5.47 5.41
C ALA A 40 -3.59 5.30 4.30
N THR A 41 -4.08 5.01 3.09
CA THR A 41 -3.23 4.69 1.93
C THR A 41 -3.61 5.51 0.73
N ALA A 42 -2.63 5.89 -0.07
CA ALA A 42 -2.82 6.47 -1.39
C ALA A 42 -1.91 5.78 -2.41
N VAL A 43 -2.39 5.63 -3.64
CA VAL A 43 -1.61 5.15 -4.79
C VAL A 43 -1.58 6.25 -5.83
N ASN A 44 -0.40 6.69 -6.23
CA ASN A 44 -0.16 7.80 -7.16
C ASN A 44 -0.92 9.08 -6.75
N GLY A 45 -0.94 9.37 -5.43
CA GLY A 45 -1.65 10.52 -4.86
C GLY A 45 -3.17 10.35 -4.75
N LYS A 46 -3.74 9.22 -5.15
CA LYS A 46 -5.17 8.92 -5.01
C LYS A 46 -5.41 8.07 -3.78
N HIS A 47 -6.26 8.54 -2.88
CA HIS A 47 -6.66 7.77 -1.70
C HIS A 47 -7.29 6.43 -2.10
N VAL A 48 -6.83 5.35 -1.48
CA VAL A 48 -7.42 4.00 -1.58
C VAL A 48 -7.91 3.59 -0.19
N ALA A 49 -9.22 3.42 -0.07
CA ALA A 49 -9.85 2.98 1.18
C ALA A 49 -9.44 1.54 1.51
N ARG A 50 -9.40 1.19 2.81
CA ARG A 50 -8.99 -0.15 3.29
C ARG A 50 -9.71 -1.30 2.56
N GLN A 51 -11.02 -1.19 2.41
CA GLN A 51 -11.87 -2.18 1.74
C GLN A 51 -11.56 -2.35 0.24
N ALA A 52 -11.02 -1.32 -0.41
CA ALA A 52 -10.67 -1.36 -1.83
C ALA A 52 -9.25 -1.88 -2.10
N ARG A 53 -8.42 -2.06 -1.06
CA ARG A 53 -7.02 -2.49 -1.23
C ARG A 53 -6.89 -3.89 -1.81
N ALA A 54 -7.80 -4.79 -1.47
CA ALA A 54 -7.80 -6.17 -1.97
C ALA A 54 -8.10 -6.23 -3.47
N ASP A 55 -8.94 -5.32 -3.97
CA ASP A 55 -9.33 -5.24 -5.38
C ASP A 55 -8.42 -4.34 -6.22
N HIS A 56 -7.51 -3.60 -5.58
CA HIS A 56 -6.60 -2.69 -6.26
C HIS A 56 -5.32 -3.39 -6.68
N ALA A 57 -5.24 -3.83 -7.94
CA ALA A 57 -4.02 -4.39 -8.52
C ALA A 57 -2.95 -3.31 -8.73
N LEU A 58 -1.72 -3.60 -8.30
CA LEU A 58 -0.57 -2.71 -8.48
C LEU A 58 0.06 -2.88 -9.85
N ASN A 59 0.51 -1.75 -10.40
CA ASN A 59 1.23 -1.65 -11.65
C ASN A 59 2.68 -1.21 -11.42
N ASP A 60 3.51 -1.43 -12.43
CA ASP A 60 4.89 -0.97 -12.39
C ASP A 60 4.96 0.54 -12.20
N GLN A 61 5.91 0.97 -11.39
CA GLN A 61 6.17 2.35 -10.98
C GLN A 61 5.09 3.01 -10.11
N ASP A 62 4.12 2.24 -9.58
CA ASP A 62 3.13 2.79 -8.65
C ASP A 62 3.78 3.35 -7.37
N ALA A 63 3.38 4.57 -7.00
CA ALA A 63 3.83 5.25 -5.80
C ALA A 63 2.76 5.14 -4.70
N ILE A 64 3.03 4.32 -3.70
CA ILE A 64 2.19 4.10 -2.54
C ILE A 64 2.67 5.01 -1.41
N THR A 65 1.73 5.67 -0.76
CA THR A 65 1.97 6.43 0.46
C THR A 65 1.05 5.92 1.55
N THR A 66 1.61 5.60 2.71
CA THR A 66 0.87 5.25 3.92
C THR A 66 1.03 6.38 4.92
N PHE A 67 -0.04 6.75 5.60
CA PHE A 67 -0.02 7.75 6.64
C PHE A 67 -0.89 7.29 7.80
N GLU A 68 -0.38 7.48 9.00
CA GLU A 68 -1.15 7.40 10.23
C GLU A 68 -1.82 8.77 10.43
N PRO A 69 -3.15 8.83 10.65
CA PRO A 69 -3.80 10.07 10.98
C PRO A 69 -3.22 10.55 12.30
N ILE A 70 -2.66 11.75 12.25
CA ILE A 70 -2.26 12.50 13.43
C ILE A 70 -3.56 12.96 14.09
N THR A 71 -4.22 12.05 14.80
CA THR A 71 -5.37 12.40 15.65
C THR A 71 -4.78 12.87 16.98
N GLY A 72 -4.44 14.16 17.03
CA GLY A 72 -4.37 14.87 18.30
C GLY A 72 -5.79 15.04 18.84
N GLY A 73 -6.04 14.53 20.04
CA GLY A 73 -7.25 14.86 20.80
C GLY A 73 -7.27 16.32 21.22
#